data_AF-A0A5B7RBJ1-F1
#
_entry.id   AF-A0A5B7RBJ1-F1
#
_cell.length_a   1.000
_cell.length_b   1.000
_cell.length_c   1.000
_cell.angle_alpha   90.00
_cell.angle_beta   90.00
_cell.angle_gamma   90.00
#
_symmetry.space_group_name_H-M   'P 1'
#
loop_
_entity.id
_entity.type
_entity.pdbx_description
1 polymer ?
#
loop_
_entity_poly.entity_id
_entity_poly.type
_entity_poly.pdbx_seq_one_letter_code
_entity_poly.pdbx_strand_id
1 'polypeptide(L)'
;MSRLHDALPAHPVAVPDELEAAWRWMEARGHGGGPDERPHLTAYAGTRVLGPVFTPGTLAGWFAPDSAAAARVRPVAEAGGDGSLLALWSDDEGLTRAVVLGSDGDAHQVAGSAVELLTLLAIGYVEVTGHELGLPPDDEDAVEAVADFRAWVGATFGVEVPPEWPASEDDDFSAWVRRQLGRPDPGPAAVPAPGGGSGSGSGSDVSGDIEVVLAALGTPDGSPEVRALADVLGVEPVDGGLRRAGRALRARDAEVRFERGALTVLFLGETPVERLVAGLPPGARADDVLALLGEPERRSDGWLRFVVRGRYLHLATDPDGEIGRITLMLDAPG
;
A
#
# COMPACT_ATOMS: atom_id res chain seq x y z
N MET A 1 14.34 16.87 -26.43
CA MET A 1 13.58 16.09 -25.44
C MET A 1 14.29 16.23 -24.10
N SER A 2 13.67 15.83 -22.99
CA SER A 2 14.34 15.75 -21.69
C SER A 2 15.41 14.64 -21.72
N ARG A 3 16.45 14.74 -20.89
CA ARG A 3 17.44 13.67 -20.71
C ARG A 3 16.78 12.38 -20.25
N LEU A 4 15.77 12.49 -19.40
CA LEU A 4 15.00 11.33 -18.96
C LEU A 4 14.30 10.62 -20.12
N HIS A 5 13.63 11.36 -21.02
CA HIS A 5 13.00 10.77 -22.19
C HIS A 5 14.02 10.02 -23.05
N ASP A 6 15.16 10.65 -23.32
CA ASP A 6 16.22 10.07 -24.17
C ASP A 6 16.82 8.81 -23.55
N ALA A 7 16.84 8.68 -22.23
CA ALA A 7 17.31 7.51 -21.50
C ALA A 7 16.28 6.37 -21.41
N LEU A 8 14.99 6.64 -21.66
CA LEU A 8 13.97 5.60 -21.62
C LEU A 8 14.10 4.67 -22.84
N PRO A 9 13.97 3.34 -22.65
CA PRO A 9 13.92 2.40 -23.76
C PRO A 9 12.78 2.73 -24.74
N ALA A 10 12.99 2.40 -26.01
CA ALA A 10 11.92 2.47 -27.01
C ALA A 10 10.74 1.59 -26.56
N HIS A 11 9.53 2.15 -26.60
CA HIS A 11 8.35 1.49 -26.07
C HIS A 11 7.10 1.85 -26.89
N PRO A 12 6.14 0.92 -27.10
CA PRO A 12 4.90 1.20 -27.83
C PRO A 12 4.02 2.27 -27.17
N VAL A 13 4.00 2.29 -25.83
CA VAL A 13 3.35 3.36 -25.06
C VAL A 13 4.23 4.62 -25.09
N ALA A 14 3.74 5.67 -25.75
CA ALA A 14 4.41 6.95 -25.83
C ALA A 14 4.39 7.69 -24.49
N VAL A 15 5.39 8.55 -24.27
CA VAL A 15 5.36 9.53 -23.18
C VAL A 15 4.45 10.68 -23.61
N PRO A 16 3.42 11.05 -22.82
CA PRO A 16 2.57 12.20 -23.10
C PRO A 16 3.35 13.52 -23.06
N ASP A 17 2.95 14.49 -23.89
CA ASP A 17 3.62 15.80 -24.00
C ASP A 17 3.64 16.56 -22.67
N GLU A 18 2.61 16.40 -21.84
CA GLU A 18 2.52 17.03 -20.52
C GLU A 18 3.58 16.49 -19.56
N LEU A 19 3.85 15.19 -19.61
CA LEU A 19 4.87 14.56 -18.78
C LEU A 19 6.27 14.98 -19.24
N GLU A 20 6.49 15.06 -20.56
CA GLU A 20 7.72 15.62 -21.13
C GLU A 20 7.92 17.10 -20.76
N ALA A 21 6.84 17.90 -20.73
CA ALA A 21 6.90 19.29 -20.28
C ALA A 21 7.30 19.39 -18.80
N ALA A 22 6.77 18.52 -17.94
CA ALA A 22 7.15 18.44 -16.53
C ALA A 22 8.61 18.05 -16.34
N TRP A 23 9.10 17.05 -17.08
CA TRP A 23 10.51 16.64 -17.01
C TRP A 23 11.47 17.76 -17.43
N ARG A 24 11.14 18.49 -18.50
CA ARG A 24 11.93 19.68 -18.90
C ARG A 24 11.89 20.78 -17.85
N TRP A 25 10.76 20.98 -17.18
CA TRP A 25 10.64 21.95 -16.10
C TRP A 25 11.55 21.57 -14.92
N MET A 26 11.59 20.29 -14.55
CA MET A 26 12.46 19.74 -13.49
C MET A 26 13.94 19.94 -13.86
N GLU A 27 14.33 19.57 -15.08
CA GLU A 27 15.69 19.71 -15.58
C GLU A 27 16.16 21.17 -15.63
N ALA A 28 15.31 22.08 -16.11
CA ALA A 28 15.63 23.51 -16.19
C ALA A 28 15.89 24.14 -14.81
N ARG A 29 15.40 23.50 -13.74
CA ARG A 29 15.61 23.91 -12.34
C ARG A 29 16.70 23.11 -11.64
N GLY A 30 17.30 22.14 -12.33
CA GLY A 30 18.29 21.23 -11.74
C GLY A 30 17.69 20.29 -10.69
N HIS A 31 16.40 19.96 -10.78
CA HIS A 31 15.79 18.93 -9.94
C HIS A 31 16.14 17.55 -10.48
N GLY A 32 16.84 16.76 -9.67
CA GLY A 32 17.38 15.46 -10.05
C GLY A 32 18.82 15.51 -10.58
N GLY A 33 19.23 14.45 -11.26
CA GLY A 33 20.60 14.27 -11.68
C GLY A 33 20.88 12.86 -12.19
N GLY A 34 22.06 12.33 -11.87
CA GLY A 34 22.50 11.00 -12.31
C GLY A 34 23.21 10.98 -13.67
N PRO A 35 23.80 9.83 -14.01
CA PRO A 35 24.48 9.62 -15.29
C PRO A 35 23.47 9.64 -16.45
N ASP A 36 23.95 9.88 -17.68
CA ASP A 36 23.09 9.98 -18.86
C ASP A 36 22.29 8.70 -19.15
N GLU A 37 22.82 7.53 -18.75
CA GLU A 37 22.15 6.24 -18.95
C GLU A 37 21.05 5.96 -17.91
N ARG A 38 21.09 6.64 -16.76
CA ARG A 38 20.10 6.52 -15.67
C ARG A 38 19.89 7.87 -15.00
N PRO A 39 19.32 8.85 -15.70
CA PRO A 39 18.93 10.10 -15.08
C PRO A 39 17.79 9.82 -14.10
N HIS A 40 17.68 10.70 -13.11
CA HIS A 40 16.51 10.78 -12.26
C HIS A 40 16.02 12.22 -12.17
N LEU A 41 14.71 12.41 -12.04
CA LEU A 41 14.07 13.71 -11.85
C LEU A 41 13.07 13.63 -10.69
N THR A 42 12.95 14.74 -9.97
CA THR A 42 12.00 14.92 -8.86
C THR A 42 11.23 16.23 -9.07
N ALA A 43 10.04 16.32 -8.48
CA ALA A 43 9.24 17.55 -8.50
C ALA A 43 9.82 18.68 -7.60
N TYR A 44 10.92 18.41 -6.91
CA TYR A 44 11.50 19.27 -5.88
C TYR A 44 13.03 19.25 -5.92
N ALA A 45 13.66 20.24 -5.27
CA ALA A 45 15.11 20.35 -5.15
C ALA A 45 15.69 19.45 -4.04
N GLY A 46 16.99 19.20 -4.13
CA GLY A 46 17.75 18.51 -3.10
C GLY A 46 18.00 17.04 -3.41
N THR A 47 18.57 16.33 -2.42
CA THR A 47 18.98 14.93 -2.55
C THR A 47 18.21 13.98 -1.63
N ARG A 48 17.34 14.51 -0.77
CA ARG A 48 16.43 13.70 0.05
C ARG A 48 15.25 13.27 -0.82
N VAL A 49 14.90 12.00 -0.76
CA VAL A 49 13.68 11.48 -1.42
C VAL A 49 12.49 11.85 -0.54
N LEU A 50 11.62 12.69 -1.08
CA LEU A 50 10.41 13.26 -0.47
C LEU A 50 9.17 13.01 -1.35
N GLY A 51 9.19 11.96 -2.17
CA GLY A 51 8.17 11.69 -3.17
C GLY A 51 8.69 10.83 -4.33
N PRO A 52 7.81 10.51 -5.30
CA PRO A 52 8.15 9.72 -6.47
C PRO A 52 9.35 10.27 -7.26
N VAL A 53 10.15 9.35 -7.79
CA VAL A 53 11.39 9.66 -8.52
C VAL A 53 11.27 9.15 -9.95
N PHE A 54 11.20 10.06 -10.91
CA PHE A 54 11.19 9.68 -12.32
C PHE A 54 12.55 9.14 -12.73
N THR A 55 12.60 7.90 -13.20
CA THR A 55 13.83 7.24 -13.62
C THR A 55 13.48 6.01 -14.49
N PRO A 56 14.36 5.55 -15.40
CA PRO A 56 14.11 4.33 -16.16
C PRO A 56 13.93 3.10 -15.25
N GLY A 57 12.75 2.48 -15.32
CA GLY A 57 12.39 1.29 -14.55
C GLY A 57 12.39 -0.01 -15.37
N THR A 58 12.12 -1.13 -14.70
CA THR A 58 11.94 -2.45 -15.33
C THR A 58 10.69 -3.13 -14.79
N LEU A 59 9.99 -3.89 -15.64
CA LEU A 59 8.83 -4.70 -15.24
C LEU A 59 9.22 -6.10 -14.74
N ALA A 60 10.52 -6.32 -14.45
CA ALA A 60 10.98 -7.58 -13.89
C ALA A 60 10.21 -7.92 -12.60
N GLY A 61 9.70 -9.15 -12.51
CA GLY A 61 8.84 -9.59 -11.41
C GLY A 61 7.34 -9.46 -11.72
N TRP A 62 6.95 -8.54 -12.58
CA TRP A 62 5.56 -8.34 -13.00
C TRP A 62 5.23 -9.05 -14.31
N PHE A 63 6.01 -8.80 -15.36
CA PHE A 63 5.76 -9.35 -16.69
C PHE A 63 7.04 -9.87 -17.33
N ALA A 64 6.92 -10.89 -18.18
CA ALA A 64 8.02 -11.30 -19.04
C ALA A 64 8.34 -10.15 -20.02
N PRO A 65 9.62 -9.78 -20.25
CA PRO A 65 10.01 -8.60 -21.02
C PRO A 65 9.39 -8.50 -22.42
N ASP A 66 9.23 -9.63 -23.11
CA ASP A 66 8.69 -9.68 -24.48
C ASP A 66 7.19 -10.03 -24.53
N SER A 67 6.49 -9.98 -23.39
CA SER A 67 5.07 -10.28 -23.33
C SER A 67 4.22 -9.14 -23.90
N ALA A 68 3.05 -9.49 -24.44
CA ALA A 68 2.05 -8.51 -24.86
C ALA A 68 1.60 -7.60 -23.69
N ALA A 69 1.67 -8.10 -22.45
CA ALA A 69 1.41 -7.31 -21.25
C ALA A 69 2.49 -6.25 -21.02
N ALA A 70 3.77 -6.63 -21.08
CA ALA A 70 4.88 -5.69 -20.93
C ALA A 70 4.85 -4.59 -22.00
N ALA A 71 4.48 -4.90 -23.24
CA ALA A 71 4.35 -3.92 -24.32
C ALA A 71 3.29 -2.82 -24.07
N ARG A 72 2.35 -3.06 -23.15
CA ARG A 72 1.27 -2.12 -22.79
C ARG A 72 1.56 -1.29 -21.55
N VAL A 73 2.66 -1.54 -20.85
CA VAL A 73 2.99 -0.85 -19.59
C VAL A 73 4.41 -0.32 -19.66
N ARG A 74 4.59 0.99 -19.50
CA ARG A 74 5.90 1.65 -19.53
C ARG A 74 6.25 2.18 -18.15
N PRO A 75 7.20 1.60 -17.41
CA PRO A 75 7.73 2.19 -16.19
C PRO A 75 8.36 3.55 -16.49
N VAL A 76 8.02 4.56 -15.67
CA VAL A 76 8.56 5.93 -15.82
C VAL A 76 9.10 6.51 -14.51
N ALA A 77 8.74 5.93 -13.37
CA ALA A 77 9.22 6.37 -12.07
C ALA A 77 9.17 5.25 -11.03
N GLU A 78 9.90 5.47 -9.95
CA GLU A 78 9.71 4.80 -8.67
C GLU A 78 8.64 5.53 -7.86
N ALA A 79 7.68 4.78 -7.32
CA ALA A 79 6.50 5.33 -6.67
C ALA A 79 6.71 5.64 -5.17
N GLY A 80 7.63 4.96 -4.47
CA GLY A 80 7.78 5.11 -3.02
C GLY A 80 9.09 4.64 -2.39
N GLY A 81 10.15 4.33 -3.15
CA GLY A 81 11.43 3.91 -2.56
C GLY A 81 11.53 2.43 -2.15
N ASP A 82 10.41 1.70 -2.23
CA ASP A 82 10.24 0.30 -1.83
C ASP A 82 10.31 -0.66 -3.04
N GLY A 83 10.62 -0.13 -4.23
CA GLY A 83 10.56 -0.86 -5.49
C GLY A 83 9.21 -0.84 -6.19
N SER A 84 8.19 -0.17 -5.63
CA SER A 84 6.93 0.10 -6.32
C SER A 84 7.18 1.00 -7.53
N LEU A 85 6.51 0.71 -8.64
CA LEU A 85 6.71 1.40 -9.91
C LEU A 85 5.50 2.24 -10.24
N LEU A 86 5.75 3.46 -10.69
CA LEU A 86 4.76 4.28 -11.40
C LEU A 86 5.01 4.13 -12.90
N ALA A 87 3.96 3.77 -13.63
CA ALA A 87 4.01 3.43 -15.04
C ALA A 87 2.88 4.06 -15.85
N LEU A 88 3.06 4.09 -17.17
CA LEU A 88 2.04 4.45 -18.14
C LEU A 88 1.44 3.17 -18.73
N TRP A 89 0.13 3.02 -18.68
CA TRP A 89 -0.58 1.88 -19.25
C TRP A 89 -1.42 2.32 -20.44
N SER A 90 -1.33 1.60 -21.56
CA SER A 90 -2.26 1.74 -22.67
C SER A 90 -3.44 0.81 -22.43
N ASP A 91 -4.61 1.39 -22.15
CA ASP A 91 -5.86 0.67 -21.92
C ASP A 91 -6.44 0.08 -23.22
N ASP A 92 -7.55 -0.66 -23.09
CA ASP A 92 -8.17 -1.35 -24.23
C ASP A 92 -8.79 -0.38 -25.26
N GLU A 93 -8.99 0.88 -24.87
CA GLU A 93 -9.45 1.97 -25.73
C GLU A 93 -8.29 2.72 -26.40
N GLY A 94 -7.04 2.35 -26.08
CA GLY A 94 -5.82 2.99 -26.58
C GLY A 94 -5.50 4.29 -25.86
N LEU A 95 -6.16 4.60 -24.74
CA LEU A 95 -5.86 5.76 -23.92
C LEU A 95 -4.71 5.43 -22.96
N THR A 96 -3.89 6.43 -22.67
CA THR A 96 -2.76 6.29 -21.74
C THR A 96 -3.19 6.71 -20.34
N ARG A 97 -3.11 5.78 -19.39
CA ARG A 97 -3.40 5.98 -17.96
C ARG A 97 -2.12 5.91 -17.15
N ALA A 98 -2.11 6.53 -15.98
CA ALA A 98 -1.04 6.35 -15.02
C ALA A 98 -1.45 5.30 -13.98
N VAL A 99 -0.56 4.34 -13.75
CA VAL A 99 -0.80 3.18 -12.91
C VAL A 99 0.36 2.92 -11.97
N VAL A 100 0.09 2.27 -10.86
CA VAL A 100 1.09 1.81 -9.90
C VAL A 100 1.12 0.28 -9.90
N LEU A 101 2.34 -0.25 -9.82
CA LEU A 101 2.66 -1.65 -9.64
C LEU A 101 3.45 -1.77 -8.33
N GLY A 102 2.78 -2.18 -7.26
CA GLY A 102 3.35 -2.23 -5.92
C GLY A 102 4.35 -3.36 -5.73
N SER A 103 5.28 -3.17 -4.80
CA SER A 103 6.29 -4.19 -4.45
C SER A 103 5.66 -5.49 -3.90
N ASP A 104 4.51 -5.37 -3.23
CA ASP A 104 3.72 -6.48 -2.66
C ASP A 104 2.80 -7.18 -3.68
N GLY A 105 2.83 -6.76 -4.95
CA GLY A 105 2.09 -7.40 -6.04
C GLY A 105 0.65 -6.94 -6.19
N ASP A 106 0.29 -5.80 -5.60
CA ASP A 106 -0.91 -5.02 -5.88
C ASP A 106 -0.71 -4.09 -7.09
N ALA A 107 -1.79 -3.78 -7.80
CA ALA A 107 -1.73 -2.96 -9.01
C ALA A 107 -3.03 -2.18 -9.15
N HIS A 108 -2.94 -0.88 -9.43
CA HIS A 108 -4.09 0.00 -9.55
C HIS A 108 -3.78 1.22 -10.43
N GLN A 109 -4.80 1.80 -11.03
CA GLN A 109 -4.76 3.09 -11.71
C GLN A 109 -4.76 4.21 -10.68
N VAL A 110 -3.88 5.19 -10.86
CA VAL A 110 -3.79 6.38 -10.00
C VAL A 110 -4.25 7.65 -10.69
N ALA A 111 -4.19 7.69 -12.02
CA ALA A 111 -4.70 8.83 -12.79
C ALA A 111 -5.13 8.42 -14.20
N GLY A 112 -6.19 9.06 -14.68
CA GLY A 112 -6.77 8.85 -16.01
C GLY A 112 -6.00 9.56 -17.13
N SER A 113 -5.09 10.48 -16.81
CA SER A 113 -4.29 11.22 -17.77
C SER A 113 -2.95 11.67 -17.20
N ALA A 114 -2.03 12.14 -18.05
CA ALA A 114 -0.78 12.74 -17.61
C ALA A 114 -1.00 13.99 -16.75
N VAL A 115 -1.98 14.83 -17.08
CA VAL A 115 -2.30 16.03 -16.29
C VAL A 115 -2.81 15.65 -14.90
N GLU A 116 -3.66 14.63 -14.80
CA GLU A 116 -4.11 14.11 -13.50
C GLU A 116 -2.94 13.53 -12.69
N LEU A 117 -2.01 12.81 -13.34
CA LEU A 117 -0.82 12.34 -12.67
C LEU A 117 0.04 13.49 -12.12
N LEU A 118 0.27 14.54 -12.92
CA LEU A 118 1.04 15.71 -12.47
C LEU A 118 0.31 16.45 -11.34
N THR A 119 -1.02 16.49 -11.39
CA THR A 119 -1.86 17.02 -10.31
C THR A 119 -1.68 16.22 -9.02
N LEU A 120 -1.69 14.89 -9.10
CA LEU A 120 -1.43 13.99 -7.97
C LEU A 120 -0.04 14.24 -7.36
N LEU A 121 1.01 14.27 -8.19
CA LEU A 121 2.38 14.51 -7.73
C LEU A 121 2.56 15.90 -7.08
N ALA A 122 1.78 16.89 -7.52
CA ALA A 122 1.77 18.23 -6.95
C ALA A 122 1.12 18.33 -5.56
N ILE A 123 0.49 17.26 -5.06
CA ILE A 123 -0.05 17.20 -3.70
C ILE A 123 1.06 17.06 -2.68
N GLY A 124 2.12 16.29 -3.01
CA GLY A 124 3.28 16.09 -2.15
C GLY A 124 3.26 14.81 -1.31
N TYR A 125 2.72 13.72 -1.85
CA TYR A 125 2.85 12.39 -1.24
C TYR A 125 4.30 11.91 -1.28
N VAL A 126 4.75 11.25 -0.20
CA VAL A 126 6.05 10.59 -0.16
C VAL A 126 6.01 9.33 -1.02
N GLU A 127 4.87 8.64 -1.03
CA GLU A 127 4.64 7.46 -1.84
C GLU A 127 3.31 7.55 -2.59
N VAL A 128 3.33 7.23 -3.89
CA VAL A 128 2.09 7.09 -4.66
C VAL A 128 1.72 5.61 -4.67
N THR A 129 1.19 5.14 -3.55
CA THR A 129 0.73 3.76 -3.34
C THR A 129 -0.70 3.75 -2.80
N GLY A 130 -1.39 2.62 -2.90
CA GLY A 130 -2.77 2.51 -2.40
C GLY A 130 -2.91 2.72 -0.89
N HIS A 131 -1.79 2.71 -0.15
CA HIS A 131 -1.75 2.97 1.28
C HIS A 131 -1.80 4.47 1.63
N GLU A 132 -1.21 5.34 0.79
CA GLU A 132 -1.23 6.79 1.02
C GLU A 132 -2.45 7.48 0.40
N LEU A 133 -2.95 6.97 -0.72
CA LEU A 133 -4.06 7.57 -1.44
C LEU A 133 -5.38 7.47 -0.65
N GLY A 134 -6.23 8.49 -0.77
CA GLY A 134 -7.47 8.62 0.01
C GLY A 134 -7.31 9.36 1.35
N LEU A 135 -6.11 9.89 1.61
CA LEU A 135 -5.77 10.72 2.77
C LEU A 135 -4.94 11.92 2.33
N PRO A 136 -4.90 13.03 3.08
CA PRO A 136 -3.90 14.06 2.85
C PRO A 136 -2.49 13.52 3.10
N PRO A 137 -1.45 14.04 2.42
CA PRO A 137 -0.06 13.67 2.69
C PRO A 137 0.31 13.93 4.16
N ASP A 138 1.06 13.01 4.78
CA ASP A 138 1.40 13.06 6.22
C ASP A 138 2.76 13.73 6.52
N ASP A 139 3.57 13.98 5.49
CA ASP A 139 4.89 14.63 5.59
C ASP A 139 4.83 16.09 5.11
N GLU A 140 4.91 17.04 6.05
CA GLU A 140 4.90 18.48 5.75
C GLU A 140 6.11 18.93 4.92
N ASP A 141 7.29 18.28 5.07
CA ASP A 141 8.48 18.60 4.27
C ASP A 141 8.23 18.25 2.80
N ALA A 142 7.55 17.13 2.53
CA ALA A 142 7.22 16.70 1.17
C ALA A 142 6.22 17.67 0.50
N VAL A 143 5.20 18.10 1.23
CA VAL A 143 4.23 19.10 0.77
C VAL A 143 4.89 20.45 0.49
N GLU A 144 5.77 20.91 1.37
CA GLU A 144 6.53 22.15 1.16
C GLU A 144 7.45 22.04 -0.06
N ALA A 145 8.14 20.91 -0.20
CA ALA A 145 9.11 20.70 -1.27
C ALA A 145 8.49 20.81 -2.68
N VAL A 146 7.24 20.37 -2.87
CA VAL A 146 6.55 20.44 -4.17
C VAL A 146 5.83 21.76 -4.43
N ALA A 147 5.93 22.78 -3.55
CA ALA A 147 5.14 24.01 -3.69
C ALA A 147 5.34 24.73 -5.04
N ASP A 148 6.59 24.83 -5.51
CA ASP A 148 6.90 25.44 -6.82
C ASP A 148 6.35 24.62 -7.98
N PHE A 149 6.41 23.29 -7.86
CA PHE A 149 5.86 22.38 -8.86
C PHE A 149 4.33 22.46 -8.89
N ARG A 150 3.67 22.51 -7.73
CA ARG A 150 2.23 22.72 -7.60
C ARG A 150 1.78 24.01 -8.27
N ALA A 151 2.47 25.12 -8.00
CA ALA A 151 2.19 26.40 -8.65
C ALA A 151 2.36 26.31 -10.18
N TRP A 152 3.41 25.64 -10.64
CA TRP A 152 3.65 25.44 -12.07
C TRP A 152 2.59 24.57 -12.74
N VAL A 153 2.20 23.43 -12.14
CA VAL A 153 1.16 22.53 -12.66
C VAL A 153 -0.16 23.29 -12.80
N GLY A 154 -0.58 23.99 -11.74
CA GLY A 154 -1.83 24.76 -11.77
C GLY A 154 -1.82 25.85 -12.83
N ALA A 155 -0.72 26.59 -12.96
CA ALA A 155 -0.60 27.65 -13.97
C ALA A 155 -0.51 27.12 -15.41
N THR A 156 0.17 26.00 -15.62
CA THR A 156 0.46 25.45 -16.96
C THR A 156 -0.73 24.71 -17.54
N PHE A 157 -1.43 23.93 -16.71
CA PHE A 157 -2.53 23.08 -17.16
C PHE A 157 -3.92 23.60 -16.76
N GLY A 158 -3.99 24.71 -16.02
CA GLY A 158 -5.26 25.30 -15.61
C GLY A 158 -6.06 24.43 -14.64
N VAL A 159 -5.36 23.62 -13.84
CA VAL A 159 -5.94 22.69 -12.87
C VAL A 159 -5.80 23.22 -11.46
N GLU A 160 -6.74 22.83 -10.60
CA GLU A 160 -6.63 23.03 -9.16
C GLU A 160 -6.07 21.77 -8.53
N VAL A 161 -4.97 21.90 -7.78
CA VAL A 161 -4.38 20.78 -7.06
C VAL A 161 -5.13 20.62 -5.73
N PRO A 162 -5.79 19.49 -5.49
CA PRO A 162 -6.55 19.27 -4.25
C PRO A 162 -5.61 19.08 -3.04
N PRO A 163 -6.13 19.07 -1.81
CA PRO A 163 -5.33 18.76 -0.62
C PRO A 163 -5.05 17.25 -0.46
N GLU A 164 -5.85 16.39 -1.10
CA GLU A 164 -5.72 14.93 -1.07
C GLU A 164 -6.18 14.35 -2.40
N TRP A 165 -5.73 13.14 -2.73
CA TRP A 165 -6.19 12.37 -3.86
C TRP A 165 -7.16 11.26 -3.43
N PRO A 166 -8.14 10.88 -4.27
CA PRO A 166 -9.01 9.74 -3.97
C PRO A 166 -8.23 8.45 -3.71
N ALA A 167 -8.76 7.58 -2.86
CA ALA A 167 -8.20 6.25 -2.64
C ALA A 167 -8.16 5.45 -3.94
N SER A 168 -7.13 4.63 -4.10
CA SER A 168 -7.10 3.62 -5.17
C SER A 168 -8.12 2.53 -4.85
N GLU A 169 -8.97 2.20 -5.81
CA GLU A 169 -9.91 1.08 -5.71
C GLU A 169 -9.53 -0.02 -6.70
N ASP A 170 -10.20 -1.18 -6.59
CA ASP A 170 -10.15 -2.19 -7.63
C ASP A 170 -10.71 -1.60 -8.93
N ASP A 171 -9.92 -1.61 -10.00
CA ASP A 171 -10.22 -0.93 -11.24
C ASP A 171 -9.91 -1.79 -12.48
N ASP A 172 -10.08 -1.20 -13.66
CA ASP A 172 -9.85 -1.90 -14.92
C ASP A 172 -8.40 -2.37 -15.08
N PHE A 173 -7.43 -1.63 -14.52
CA PHE A 173 -6.02 -2.01 -14.54
C PHE A 173 -5.76 -3.17 -13.57
N SER A 174 -6.26 -3.12 -12.33
CA SER A 174 -6.11 -4.21 -11.37
C SER A 174 -6.71 -5.51 -11.93
N ALA A 175 -7.89 -5.42 -12.56
CA ALA A 175 -8.53 -6.54 -13.25
C ALA A 175 -7.71 -7.03 -14.44
N TRP A 176 -7.15 -6.12 -15.23
CA TRP A 176 -6.29 -6.46 -16.36
C TRP A 176 -5.03 -7.19 -15.92
N VAL A 177 -4.32 -6.71 -14.89
CA VAL A 177 -3.12 -7.34 -14.33
C VAL A 177 -3.45 -8.75 -13.84
N ARG A 178 -4.54 -8.94 -13.09
CA ARG A 178 -4.97 -10.26 -12.61
C ARG A 178 -5.16 -11.25 -13.76
N ARG A 179 -5.81 -10.82 -14.85
CA ARG A 179 -5.96 -11.65 -16.08
C ARG A 179 -4.61 -12.02 -16.70
N GLN A 180 -3.66 -11.08 -16.79
CA GLN A 180 -2.34 -11.35 -17.35
C GLN A 180 -1.53 -12.34 -16.51
N LEU A 181 -1.70 -12.31 -15.18
CA LEU A 181 -1.01 -13.18 -14.23
C LEU A 181 -1.72 -14.51 -14.00
N GLY A 182 -2.88 -14.75 -14.64
CA GLY A 182 -3.70 -15.94 -14.40
C GLY A 182 -4.27 -16.02 -12.98
N ARG A 183 -4.38 -14.89 -12.29
CA ARG A 183 -4.99 -14.79 -10.96
C ARG A 183 -6.51 -14.71 -11.11
N PRO A 184 -7.29 -15.39 -10.24
CA PRO A 184 -8.74 -15.27 -10.26
C PRO A 184 -9.17 -13.82 -9.98
N ASP A 185 -10.28 -13.41 -10.59
CA ASP A 185 -10.95 -12.18 -10.15
C ASP A 185 -11.31 -12.33 -8.67
N PRO A 186 -11.17 -11.29 -7.84
CA PRO A 186 -11.75 -11.30 -6.52
C PRO A 186 -13.24 -11.54 -6.76
N GLY A 187 -13.75 -12.66 -6.26
CA GLY A 187 -15.19 -12.90 -6.27
C GLY A 187 -15.87 -11.67 -5.65
N PRO A 188 -17.15 -11.39 -5.99
CA PRO A 188 -17.89 -10.36 -5.28
C PRO A 188 -17.68 -10.62 -3.80
N ALA A 189 -17.11 -9.63 -3.09
CA ALA A 189 -16.77 -9.76 -1.68
C ALA A 189 -17.95 -10.43 -1.02
N ALA A 190 -17.76 -11.70 -0.63
CA ALA A 190 -18.86 -12.47 -0.09
C ALA A 190 -19.15 -11.79 1.24
N VAL A 191 -20.18 -10.95 1.26
CA VAL A 191 -20.85 -10.61 2.51
C VAL A 191 -21.10 -11.96 3.16
N PRO A 192 -20.49 -12.27 4.32
CA PRO A 192 -20.70 -13.57 4.91
C PRO A 192 -22.19 -13.64 5.17
N ALA A 193 -22.88 -14.50 4.43
CA ALA A 193 -24.25 -14.84 4.74
C ALA A 193 -24.25 -15.35 6.19
N PRO A 194 -25.16 -14.88 7.05
CA PRO A 194 -25.23 -15.38 8.41
C PRO A 194 -25.67 -16.85 8.35
N GLY A 195 -24.70 -17.75 8.52
CA GLY A 195 -24.91 -19.16 8.81
C GLY A 195 -25.13 -20.06 7.58
N GLY A 196 -24.32 -21.12 7.48
CA GLY A 196 -24.59 -22.19 6.51
C GLY A 196 -23.61 -23.36 6.41
N GLY A 197 -22.93 -23.78 7.49
CA GLY A 197 -22.25 -25.09 7.62
C GLY A 197 -21.07 -25.38 6.68
N SER A 198 -20.07 -26.21 6.98
CA SER A 198 -19.78 -27.07 8.13
C SER A 198 -18.29 -27.33 8.09
N GLY A 199 -17.59 -26.96 9.16
CA GLY A 199 -16.19 -27.27 9.41
C GLY A 199 -15.92 -26.97 10.88
N SER A 200 -16.10 -27.98 11.73
CA SER A 200 -15.72 -27.90 13.14
C SER A 200 -14.21 -27.72 13.25
N GLY A 201 -13.75 -26.47 13.30
CA GLY A 201 -12.55 -26.08 14.01
C GLY A 201 -12.99 -25.57 15.37
N SER A 202 -12.53 -26.20 16.45
CA SER A 202 -12.80 -25.76 17.82
C SER A 202 -12.46 -24.27 17.97
N GLY A 203 -13.47 -23.44 18.22
CA GLY A 203 -13.24 -22.06 18.61
C GLY A 203 -12.49 -22.06 19.93
N SER A 204 -11.18 -21.85 19.88
CA SER A 204 -10.38 -21.57 21.06
C SER A 204 -10.95 -20.31 21.72
N ASP A 205 -11.33 -20.42 22.98
CA ASP A 205 -11.88 -19.31 23.75
C ASP A 205 -10.72 -18.39 24.12
N VAL A 206 -10.48 -17.37 23.29
CA VAL A 206 -9.40 -16.40 23.49
C VAL A 206 -9.97 -15.17 24.19
N SER A 207 -9.25 -14.68 25.20
CA SER A 207 -9.63 -13.50 25.99
C SER A 207 -8.48 -12.50 26.08
N GLY A 208 -8.79 -11.26 26.48
CA GLY A 208 -7.83 -10.15 26.56
C GLY A 208 -8.07 -9.09 25.49
N ASP A 209 -7.10 -8.20 25.29
CA ASP A 209 -7.20 -7.11 24.33
C ASP A 209 -7.35 -7.61 22.87
N ILE A 210 -6.98 -8.86 22.61
CA ILE A 210 -7.27 -9.55 21.34
C ILE A 210 -8.75 -9.54 20.97
N GLU A 211 -9.67 -9.53 21.95
CA GLU A 211 -11.10 -9.42 21.68
C GLU A 211 -11.49 -8.06 21.10
N VAL A 212 -10.86 -6.99 21.58
CA VAL A 212 -11.04 -5.64 21.06
C VAL A 212 -10.51 -5.55 19.63
N VAL A 213 -9.33 -6.13 19.38
CA VAL A 213 -8.73 -6.18 18.04
C VAL A 213 -9.64 -6.95 17.06
N LEU A 214 -10.13 -8.12 17.46
CA LEU A 214 -11.01 -8.94 16.63
C LEU A 214 -12.34 -8.24 16.33
N ALA A 215 -12.88 -7.49 17.28
CA ALA A 215 -14.11 -6.71 17.11
C ALA A 215 -13.93 -5.52 16.15
N ALA A 216 -12.75 -4.89 16.12
CA ALA A 216 -12.46 -3.77 15.23
C ALA A 216 -12.29 -4.21 13.76
N LEU A 217 -11.83 -5.43 13.51
CA LEU A 217 -11.70 -5.92 12.14
C LEU A 217 -13.08 -5.96 11.45
N GLY A 218 -13.14 -5.43 10.22
CA GLY A 218 -14.34 -5.34 9.40
C GLY A 218 -15.25 -4.17 9.73
N THR A 219 -14.89 -3.32 10.70
CA THR A 219 -15.68 -2.12 11.02
C THR A 219 -15.09 -0.88 10.33
N PRO A 220 -15.92 0.14 10.05
CA PRO A 220 -15.44 1.37 9.44
C PRO A 220 -14.42 2.11 10.29
N ASP A 221 -13.52 2.86 9.65
CA ASP A 221 -12.66 3.80 10.36
C ASP A 221 -13.49 4.82 11.16
N GLY A 222 -13.01 5.14 12.36
CA GLY A 222 -13.73 5.97 13.33
C GLY A 222 -15.00 5.35 13.91
N SER A 223 -15.21 4.04 13.76
CA SER A 223 -16.18 3.30 14.56
C SER A 223 -15.75 3.23 16.04
N PRO A 224 -16.70 3.02 16.99
CA PRO A 224 -16.37 2.77 18.39
C PRO A 224 -15.35 1.64 18.58
N GLU A 225 -15.43 0.60 17.77
CA GLU A 225 -14.52 -0.55 17.80
C GLU A 225 -13.09 -0.15 17.38
N VAL A 226 -12.94 0.64 16.32
CA VAL A 226 -11.62 1.18 15.91
C VAL A 226 -11.05 2.16 16.94
N ARG A 227 -11.88 2.93 17.64
CA ARG A 227 -11.42 3.76 18.77
C ARG A 227 -10.94 2.93 19.96
N ALA A 228 -11.67 1.87 20.31
CA ALA A 228 -11.23 0.96 21.36
C ALA A 228 -9.92 0.26 20.98
N LEU A 229 -9.73 -0.09 19.70
CA LEU A 229 -8.45 -0.57 19.20
C LEU A 229 -7.35 0.48 19.37
N ALA A 230 -7.63 1.76 19.10
CA ALA A 230 -6.66 2.83 19.29
C ALA A 230 -6.19 2.92 20.75
N ASP A 231 -7.10 2.75 21.72
CA ASP A 231 -6.77 2.69 23.15
C ASP A 231 -5.85 1.51 23.49
N VAL A 232 -6.11 0.33 22.92
CA VAL A 232 -5.26 -0.87 23.07
C VAL A 232 -3.85 -0.62 22.53
N LEU A 233 -3.76 0.04 21.37
CA LEU A 233 -2.47 0.42 20.75
C LEU A 233 -1.82 1.60 21.48
N GLY A 234 -2.54 2.29 22.35
CA GLY A 234 -2.16 3.54 23.00
C GLY A 234 -1.86 4.66 22.01
N VAL A 235 -2.60 4.70 20.90
CA VAL A 235 -2.48 5.67 19.82
C VAL A 235 -3.66 6.63 19.87
N GLU A 236 -3.40 7.94 19.83
CA GLU A 236 -4.47 8.93 19.73
C GLU A 236 -5.03 8.92 18.29
N PRO A 237 -6.34 8.69 18.09
CA PRO A 237 -6.96 8.74 16.77
C PRO A 237 -6.88 10.15 16.15
N VAL A 238 -6.73 10.23 14.84
CA VAL A 238 -6.79 11.49 14.08
C VAL A 238 -8.14 11.57 13.39
N ASP A 239 -8.86 12.68 13.58
CA ASP A 239 -10.26 12.85 13.15
C ASP A 239 -11.20 11.72 13.63
N GLY A 240 -10.84 11.12 14.78
CA GLY A 240 -11.60 10.05 15.40
C GLY A 240 -11.35 8.65 14.83
N GLY A 241 -10.41 8.48 13.88
CA GLY A 241 -10.04 7.19 13.27
C GLY A 241 -8.54 6.89 13.34
N LEU A 242 -8.16 5.67 12.95
CA LEU A 242 -6.77 5.19 12.94
C LEU A 242 -6.10 5.34 11.58
N ARG A 243 -6.85 5.49 10.49
CA ARG A 243 -6.29 5.59 9.13
C ARG A 243 -5.30 6.74 8.99
N ARG A 244 -5.55 7.87 9.67
CA ARG A 244 -4.70 9.07 9.67
C ARG A 244 -3.64 9.08 10.78
N ALA A 245 -3.56 8.02 11.59
CA ALA A 245 -2.62 7.93 12.73
C ALA A 245 -1.29 7.25 12.36
N GLY A 246 -0.91 7.21 11.07
CA GLY A 246 0.22 6.43 10.55
C GLY A 246 1.54 6.66 11.30
N ARG A 247 1.93 7.92 11.54
CA ARG A 247 3.14 8.23 12.32
C ARG A 247 3.08 7.70 13.75
N ALA A 248 1.92 7.82 14.41
CA ALA A 248 1.73 7.36 15.79
C ALA A 248 1.70 5.83 15.88
N LEU A 249 1.12 5.17 14.87
CA LEU A 249 1.12 3.71 14.71
C LEU A 249 2.53 3.18 14.46
N ARG A 250 3.30 3.77 13.52
CA ARG A 250 4.70 3.40 13.26
C ARG A 250 5.58 3.58 14.50
N ALA A 251 5.35 4.62 15.30
CA ALA A 251 6.04 4.83 16.58
C ALA A 251 5.75 3.74 17.63
N ARG A 252 4.74 2.89 17.40
CA ARG A 252 4.37 1.73 18.20
C ARG A 252 4.59 0.41 17.46
N ASP A 253 5.28 0.46 16.33
CA ASP A 253 5.52 -0.69 15.45
C ASP A 253 4.22 -1.41 15.07
N ALA A 254 3.18 -0.60 14.80
CA ALA A 254 1.87 -1.03 14.37
C ALA A 254 1.56 -0.49 12.98
N GLU A 255 0.83 -1.27 12.19
CA GLU A 255 0.28 -0.85 10.89
C GLU A 255 -1.16 -1.36 10.77
N VAL A 256 -2.04 -0.53 10.23
CA VAL A 256 -3.43 -0.89 9.96
C VAL A 256 -3.70 -0.77 8.47
N ARG A 257 -4.47 -1.69 7.90
CA ARG A 257 -4.95 -1.61 6.52
C ARG A 257 -6.46 -1.53 6.51
N PHE A 258 -6.96 -0.63 5.67
CA PHE A 258 -8.39 -0.46 5.46
C PHE A 258 -8.73 -0.66 4.00
N GLU A 259 -9.77 -1.44 3.72
CA GLU A 259 -10.32 -1.60 2.37
C GLU A 259 -11.77 -1.14 2.39
N ARG A 260 -12.15 -0.33 1.39
CA ARG A 260 -13.51 0.26 1.30
C ARG A 260 -13.99 0.90 2.61
N GLY A 261 -13.06 1.53 3.34
CA GLY A 261 -13.33 2.21 4.60
C GLY A 261 -13.31 1.32 5.85
N ALA A 262 -13.25 0.00 5.73
CA ALA A 262 -13.27 -0.94 6.86
C ALA A 262 -11.89 -1.51 7.18
N LEU A 263 -11.58 -1.71 8.46
CA LEU A 263 -10.29 -2.24 8.91
C LEU A 263 -10.16 -3.71 8.49
N THR A 264 -9.23 -4.05 7.60
CA THR A 264 -9.06 -5.43 7.10
C THR A 264 -7.87 -6.14 7.71
N VAL A 265 -6.81 -5.42 8.06
CA VAL A 265 -5.59 -5.99 8.64
C VAL A 265 -5.02 -5.11 9.74
N LEU A 266 -4.48 -5.73 10.78
CA LEU A 266 -3.60 -5.12 11.77
C LEU A 266 -2.28 -5.92 11.81
N PHE A 267 -1.16 -5.22 11.66
CA PHE A 267 0.18 -5.74 11.90
C PHE A 267 0.76 -5.13 13.17
N LEU A 268 1.43 -5.95 13.97
CA LEU A 268 2.15 -5.55 15.17
C LEU A 268 3.52 -6.25 15.14
N GLY A 269 4.60 -5.49 15.07
CA GLY A 269 5.94 -6.06 14.91
C GLY A 269 6.65 -6.37 16.24
N GLU A 270 6.64 -5.46 17.22
CA GLU A 270 7.32 -5.64 18.52
C GLU A 270 6.34 -5.77 19.70
N THR A 271 5.05 -5.98 19.45
CA THR A 271 4.06 -6.13 20.53
C THR A 271 4.13 -7.55 21.12
N PRO A 272 4.47 -7.73 22.41
CA PRO A 272 4.49 -9.05 23.02
C PRO A 272 3.08 -9.66 23.03
N VAL A 273 2.95 -10.91 22.60
CA VAL A 273 1.66 -11.57 22.39
C VAL A 273 0.82 -11.69 23.67
N GLU A 274 1.48 -11.81 24.84
CA GLU A 274 0.83 -11.85 26.14
C GLU A 274 0.13 -10.54 26.54
N ARG A 275 0.45 -9.42 25.87
CA ARG A 275 -0.29 -8.17 26.05
C ARG A 275 -1.65 -8.20 25.37
N LEU A 276 -1.80 -9.00 24.31
CA LEU A 276 -3.05 -9.14 23.57
C LEU A 276 -3.87 -10.34 24.06
N VAL A 277 -3.19 -11.48 24.25
CA VAL A 277 -3.84 -12.75 24.57
C VAL A 277 -3.61 -13.08 26.03
N ALA A 278 -4.69 -12.99 26.81
CA ALA A 278 -4.67 -13.32 28.22
C ALA A 278 -4.38 -14.82 28.44
N GLY A 279 -3.55 -15.11 29.44
CA GLY A 279 -3.18 -16.48 29.80
C GLY A 279 -1.83 -16.94 29.24
N LEU A 280 -1.22 -16.17 28.33
CA LEU A 280 0.15 -16.41 27.89
C LEU A 280 1.17 -15.83 28.90
N PRO A 281 2.31 -16.50 29.13
CA PRO A 281 3.38 -15.98 29.97
C PRO A 281 4.16 -14.85 29.27
N PRO A 282 4.88 -13.99 30.00
CA PRO A 282 5.80 -13.03 29.40
C PRO A 282 6.86 -13.71 28.51
N GLY A 283 7.04 -13.21 27.28
CA GLY A 283 7.93 -13.84 26.30
C GLY A 283 7.42 -15.18 25.78
N ALA A 284 6.09 -15.30 25.63
CA ALA A 284 5.45 -16.54 25.19
C ALA A 284 6.00 -17.04 23.86
N ARG A 285 6.18 -18.36 23.79
CA ARG A 285 6.71 -19.08 22.63
C ARG A 285 5.62 -19.80 21.88
N ALA A 286 5.96 -20.34 20.71
CA ALA A 286 5.08 -21.18 19.91
C ALA A 286 4.38 -22.28 20.73
N ASP A 287 5.11 -22.96 21.61
CA ASP A 287 4.58 -24.03 22.45
C ASP A 287 3.55 -23.54 23.49
N ASP A 288 3.74 -22.34 24.06
CA ASP A 288 2.79 -21.73 25.00
C ASP A 288 1.49 -21.37 24.28
N VAL A 289 1.61 -20.82 23.06
CA VAL A 289 0.47 -20.49 22.20
C VAL A 289 -0.30 -21.75 21.81
N LEU A 290 0.39 -22.82 21.41
CA LEU A 290 -0.23 -24.10 21.07
C LEU A 290 -0.91 -24.74 22.28
N ALA A 291 -0.31 -24.62 23.47
CA ALA A 291 -0.92 -25.11 24.70
C ALA A 291 -2.21 -24.36 25.06
N LEU A 292 -2.29 -23.06 24.78
CA LEU A 292 -3.46 -22.22 25.06
C LEU A 292 -4.54 -22.32 23.98
N LEU A 293 -4.15 -22.20 22.70
CA LEU A 293 -5.08 -22.07 21.56
C LEU A 293 -5.36 -23.40 20.87
N GLY A 294 -4.58 -24.45 21.15
CA GLY A 294 -4.72 -25.75 20.51
C GLY A 294 -4.06 -25.82 19.13
N GLU A 295 -4.61 -26.68 18.26
CA GLU A 295 -4.06 -26.91 16.93
C GLU A 295 -4.35 -25.71 15.99
N PRO A 296 -3.33 -25.18 15.30
CA PRO A 296 -3.51 -24.09 14.34
C PRO A 296 -4.22 -24.59 13.08
N GLU A 297 -4.91 -23.69 12.38
CA GLU A 297 -5.45 -23.96 11.04
C GLU A 297 -4.34 -24.28 10.05
N ARG A 298 -3.19 -23.59 10.18
CA ARG A 298 -1.99 -23.87 9.39
C ARG A 298 -0.73 -23.55 10.17
N ARG A 299 0.32 -24.35 9.96
CA ARG A 299 1.64 -24.14 10.55
C ARG A 299 2.75 -24.36 9.53
N SER A 300 3.85 -23.65 9.70
CA SER A 300 5.08 -23.80 8.93
C SER A 300 6.29 -23.60 9.85
N ASP A 301 7.48 -23.91 9.36
CA ASP A 301 8.73 -23.49 9.98
C ASP A 301 8.75 -21.95 9.96
N GLY A 302 8.58 -21.34 11.14
CA GLY A 302 8.61 -19.88 11.30
C GLY A 302 7.26 -19.19 11.50
N TRP A 303 6.11 -19.90 11.49
CA TRP A 303 4.82 -19.26 11.82
C TRP A 303 3.67 -20.23 12.13
N LEU A 304 2.68 -19.69 12.85
CA LEU A 304 1.42 -20.33 13.23
C LEU A 304 0.23 -19.47 12.78
N ARG A 305 -0.83 -20.09 12.24
CA ARG A 305 -2.08 -19.41 11.88
C ARG A 305 -3.29 -20.08 12.52
N PHE A 306 -4.09 -19.28 13.21
CA PHE A 306 -5.31 -19.70 13.89
C PHE A 306 -6.51 -18.99 13.28
N VAL A 307 -7.68 -19.62 13.40
CA VAL A 307 -8.97 -18.98 13.13
C VAL A 307 -9.64 -18.73 14.48
N VAL A 308 -9.72 -17.46 14.87
CA VAL A 308 -10.33 -17.03 16.14
C VAL A 308 -11.57 -16.20 15.82
N ARG A 309 -12.75 -16.69 16.24
CA ARG A 309 -14.05 -16.05 15.98
C ARG A 309 -14.28 -15.68 14.50
N GLY A 310 -13.81 -16.55 13.59
CA GLY A 310 -13.95 -16.36 12.15
C GLY A 310 -12.97 -15.36 11.53
N ARG A 311 -11.95 -14.91 12.27
CA ARG A 311 -10.86 -14.04 11.80
C ARG A 311 -9.53 -14.75 11.92
N TYR A 312 -8.54 -14.33 11.15
CA TYR A 312 -7.24 -14.97 11.12
C TYR A 312 -6.28 -14.28 12.09
N LEU A 313 -5.66 -15.07 12.95
CA LEU A 313 -4.54 -14.67 13.79
C LEU A 313 -3.29 -15.39 13.29
N HIS A 314 -2.35 -14.65 12.75
CA HIS A 314 -1.08 -15.14 12.26
C HIS A 314 0.04 -14.64 13.18
N LEU A 315 0.87 -15.58 13.63
CA LEU A 315 2.00 -15.34 14.53
C LEU A 315 3.27 -15.82 13.86
N ALA A 316 4.20 -14.91 13.59
CA ALA A 316 5.55 -15.27 13.16
C ALA A 316 6.37 -15.67 14.39
N THR A 317 7.13 -16.75 14.25
CA THR A 317 8.03 -17.26 15.28
C THR A 317 9.47 -17.00 14.87
N ASP A 318 10.25 -16.40 15.76
CA ASP A 318 11.67 -16.21 15.57
C ASP A 318 12.43 -17.55 15.63
N PRO A 319 13.72 -17.60 15.21
CA PRO A 319 14.49 -18.84 15.19
C PRO A 319 14.63 -19.54 16.55
N ASP A 320 14.48 -18.79 17.64
CA ASP A 320 14.47 -19.33 19.00
C ASP A 320 13.07 -19.79 19.44
N GLY A 321 12.03 -19.54 18.66
CA GLY A 321 10.65 -19.95 18.90
C GLY A 321 9.81 -18.92 19.67
N GLU A 322 10.34 -17.73 19.98
CA GLU A 322 9.55 -16.61 20.51
C GLU A 322 8.61 -16.05 19.44
N ILE A 323 7.49 -15.47 19.87
CA ILE A 323 6.53 -14.83 18.97
C ILE A 323 7.02 -13.42 18.67
N GLY A 324 7.50 -13.22 17.44
CA GLY A 324 8.03 -11.94 16.98
C GLY A 324 6.91 -11.02 16.47
N ARG A 325 6.31 -11.36 15.32
CA ARG A 325 5.28 -10.53 14.67
C ARG A 325 3.88 -11.12 14.82
N ILE A 326 2.90 -10.26 15.06
CA ILE A 326 1.48 -10.59 15.15
C ILE A 326 0.75 -9.93 13.98
N THR A 327 -0.11 -10.67 13.31
CA THR A 327 -0.94 -10.16 12.22
C THR A 327 -2.36 -10.68 12.37
N LEU A 328 -3.34 -9.77 12.43
CA LEU A 328 -4.76 -10.13 12.46
C LEU A 328 -5.44 -9.66 11.19
N MET A 329 -6.22 -10.53 10.55
CA MET A 329 -6.81 -10.28 9.24
C MET A 329 -8.26 -10.74 9.17
N LEU A 330 -9.06 -10.04 8.35
CA LEU A 330 -10.38 -10.51 7.93
C LEU A 330 -10.28 -11.79 7.11
N ASP A 331 -9.40 -11.79 6.12
CA ASP A 331 -9.20 -12.88 5.18
C ASP A 331 -7.77 -13.41 5.24
N ALA A 332 -7.61 -14.71 4.99
CA ALA A 332 -6.27 -15.29 4.94
C ALA A 332 -5.56 -14.82 3.66
N PRO A 333 -4.25 -14.49 3.74
CA PRO A 333 -3.44 -14.35 2.54
C PRO A 333 -3.42 -15.71 1.81
N GLY A 334 -3.66 -15.64 0.50
CA GLY A 334 -3.70 -16.79 -0.41
C GLY A 334 -2.40 -17.57 -0.48
#